data_AF-A0A1M4T2W4-F1
#
_entry.id   AF-A0A1M4T2W4-F1
#
_cell.length_a   1.000
_cell.length_b   1.000
_cell.length_c   1.000
_cell.angle_alpha   90.00
_cell.angle_beta   90.00
_cell.angle_gamma   90.00
#
_symmetry.space_group_name_H-M   'P 1'
#
loop_
_entity.id
_entity.type
_entity.pdbx_description
1 polymer ?
#
loop_
_entity_poly.entity_id
_entity_poly.type
_entity_poly.pdbx_seq_one_letter_code
_entity_poly.pdbx_strand_id
1 'polypeptide(L)'
;MNTNEQLYIDLMMVRTPGDPETKFLISQGYLTENMQYTEKAIQFINSFLDEKKEVVYQAFKELGPDARKSEVLKKAGIVQMGVLVDVANRLVKEGRLKKENGKVYTLD
;
A
#
# COMPACT_ATOMS: atom_id res chain seq x y z
N MET A 1 10.45 6.67 9.76
CA MET A 1 9.50 5.88 8.96
C MET A 1 8.25 5.66 9.79
N ASN A 2 7.04 5.80 9.22
CA ASN A 2 5.80 5.64 9.97
C ASN A 2 5.65 4.16 10.40
N THR A 3 5.32 3.89 11.66
CA THR A 3 5.17 2.54 12.22
C THR A 3 4.13 1.70 11.49
N ASN A 4 3.06 2.33 11.00
CA ASN A 4 2.02 1.62 10.24
C ASN A 4 2.50 1.24 8.84
N GLU A 5 3.29 2.10 8.19
CA GLU A 5 3.87 1.77 6.88
C GLU A 5 4.88 0.63 7.01
N GLN A 6 5.68 0.58 8.08
CA GLN A 6 6.55 -0.56 8.37
C GLN A 6 5.76 -1.85 8.54
N LEU A 7 4.72 -1.84 9.38
CA LEU A 7 3.88 -3.02 9.58
C LEU A 7 3.23 -3.51 8.28
N TYR A 8 2.79 -2.59 7.41
CA TYR A 8 2.28 -2.96 6.09
C TYR A 8 3.32 -3.70 5.25
N ILE A 9 4.56 -3.19 5.23
CA ILE A 9 5.66 -3.83 4.49
C ILE A 9 5.94 -5.20 5.05
N ASP A 10 6.07 -5.32 6.36
CA ASP A 10 6.35 -6.59 7.04
C ASP A 10 5.28 -7.64 6.71
N LEU A 11 4.02 -7.21 6.61
CA LEU A 11 2.92 -8.08 6.18
C LEU A 11 3.06 -8.52 4.72
N MET A 12 3.43 -7.61 3.81
CA MET A 12 3.53 -7.88 2.37
C MET A 12 4.82 -8.59 1.94
N MET A 13 5.79 -8.76 2.83
CA MET A 13 7.03 -9.49 2.54
C MET A 13 6.82 -11.01 2.43
N VAL A 14 7.71 -11.66 1.67
CA VAL A 14 7.76 -13.13 1.60
C VAL A 14 8.15 -13.67 2.97
N ARG A 15 7.32 -14.54 3.53
CA ARG A 15 7.50 -15.09 4.88
C ARG A 15 8.34 -16.33 4.84
N THR A 16 9.28 -16.42 5.78
CA THR A 16 10.09 -17.62 5.96
C THR A 16 9.73 -18.27 7.30
N PRO A 17 9.38 -19.57 7.32
CA PRO A 17 9.13 -20.27 8.56
C PRO A 17 10.30 -20.12 9.53
N GLY A 18 10.01 -19.64 10.74
CA GLY A 18 11.00 -19.53 11.81
C GLY A 18 11.78 -18.23 11.86
N ASP A 19 11.64 -17.32 10.89
CA ASP A 19 12.27 -16.01 10.94
C ASP A 19 11.67 -15.14 12.09
N PRO A 20 12.46 -14.22 12.67
CA PRO A 20 12.00 -13.38 13.79
C PRO A 20 10.77 -12.53 13.44
N GLU A 21 10.72 -11.98 12.24
CA GLU A 21 9.67 -11.10 11.76
C GLU A 21 8.32 -11.83 11.63
N THR A 22 8.30 -13.01 11.03
CA THR A 22 7.11 -13.87 10.91
C THR A 22 6.65 -14.32 12.29
N LYS A 23 7.57 -14.74 13.18
CA LYS A 23 7.23 -15.08 14.57
C LYS A 23 6.62 -13.90 15.31
N PHE A 24 7.16 -12.70 15.11
CA PHE A 24 6.60 -11.48 15.67
C PHE A 24 5.18 -11.25 15.16
N LEU A 25 4.95 -11.30 13.85
CA LEU A 25 3.61 -11.10 13.26
C LEU A 25 2.59 -12.16 13.71
N ILE A 26 3.01 -13.42 13.90
CA ILE A 26 2.18 -14.47 14.51
C ILE A 26 1.85 -14.11 15.97
N SER A 27 2.84 -13.73 16.78
CA SER A 27 2.63 -13.37 18.18
C SER A 27 1.71 -12.15 18.37
N GLN A 28 1.73 -11.23 17.40
CA GLN A 28 0.86 -10.06 17.37
C GLN A 28 -0.53 -10.37 16.81
N GLY A 29 -0.80 -11.62 16.41
CA GLY A 29 -2.09 -12.06 15.89
C GLY A 29 -2.42 -11.54 14.49
N TYR A 30 -1.43 -11.06 13.74
CA TYR A 30 -1.61 -10.71 12.33
C TYR A 30 -1.58 -11.94 11.43
N LEU A 31 -0.87 -12.98 11.85
CA LEU A 31 -0.72 -14.24 11.11
C LEU A 31 -1.16 -15.44 11.93
N THR A 32 -1.69 -16.45 11.24
CA THR A 32 -1.86 -17.79 11.80
C THR A 32 -0.52 -18.53 11.85
N GLU A 33 -0.45 -19.64 12.58
CA GLU A 33 0.75 -20.51 12.60
C GLU A 33 1.11 -21.05 11.21
N ASN A 34 0.10 -21.21 10.33
CA ASN A 34 0.27 -21.56 8.92
C ASN A 34 0.61 -20.35 8.04
N MET A 35 0.99 -19.22 8.64
CA MET A 35 1.37 -17.96 7.98
C MET A 35 0.27 -17.38 7.07
N GLN A 36 -1.00 -17.66 7.34
CA GLN A 36 -2.12 -17.03 6.65
C GLN A 36 -2.48 -15.70 7.33
N TYR A 37 -2.98 -14.73 6.58
CA TYR A 37 -3.49 -13.50 7.18
C TYR A 37 -4.70 -13.79 8.07
N THR A 38 -4.70 -13.21 9.27
CA THR A 38 -5.88 -13.18 10.14
C THR A 38 -6.81 -12.03 9.71
N GLU A 39 -8.02 -12.01 10.26
CA GLU A 39 -8.94 -10.89 10.08
C GLU A 39 -8.31 -9.56 10.54
N LYS A 40 -7.54 -9.58 11.64
CA LYS A 40 -6.80 -8.41 12.13
C LYS A 40 -5.85 -7.83 11.08
N ALA A 41 -5.10 -8.70 10.38
CA ALA A 41 -4.23 -8.25 9.29
C ALA A 41 -5.00 -7.70 8.11
N ILE A 42 -6.09 -8.36 7.71
CA ILE A 42 -6.93 -7.90 6.60
C ILE A 42 -7.53 -6.52 6.90
N GLN A 43 -8.09 -6.34 8.11
CA GLN A 43 -8.63 -5.07 8.56
C GLN A 43 -7.56 -3.98 8.57
N PHE A 44 -6.38 -4.26 9.14
CA PHE A 44 -5.26 -3.32 9.13
C PHE A 44 -4.83 -2.93 7.71
N ILE A 45 -4.60 -3.90 6.83
CA ILE A 45 -4.18 -3.67 5.44
C ILE A 45 -5.20 -2.81 4.70
N ASN A 46 -6.49 -3.10 4.89
CA ASN A 46 -7.56 -2.35 4.24
C ASN A 46 -7.63 -0.91 4.74
N SER A 47 -7.66 -0.69 6.05
CA SER A 47 -7.71 0.64 6.63
C SER A 47 -6.47 1.46 6.27
N PHE A 48 -5.29 0.88 6.37
CA PHE A 48 -4.03 1.55 6.02
C PHE A 48 -4.03 2.02 4.56
N LEU A 49 -4.40 1.16 3.61
CA LEU A 49 -4.44 1.54 2.21
C LEU A 49 -5.53 2.57 1.91
N ASP A 50 -6.68 2.46 2.57
CA ASP A 50 -7.79 3.40 2.38
C ASP A 50 -7.45 4.80 2.90
N GLU A 51 -6.74 4.92 4.02
CA GLU A 51 -6.21 6.19 4.55
C GLU A 51 -5.27 6.90 3.57
N LYS A 52 -4.60 6.16 2.68
CA LYS A 52 -3.66 6.74 1.69
C LYS A 52 -4.32 7.13 0.38
N LYS A 53 -5.58 6.74 0.13
CA LYS A 53 -6.23 6.96 -1.18
C LYS A 53 -6.30 8.42 -1.56
N GLU A 54 -6.75 9.29 -0.66
CA GLU A 54 -6.93 10.70 -0.97
C GLU A 54 -5.60 11.41 -1.28
N VAL A 55 -4.56 11.17 -0.48
CA VAL A 55 -3.26 11.81 -0.70
C VAL A 55 -2.61 11.32 -2.00
N VAL A 56 -2.79 10.06 -2.37
CA VAL A 56 -2.29 9.51 -3.65
C VAL A 56 -3.09 10.06 -4.83
N TYR A 57 -4.42 10.11 -4.72
CA TYR A 57 -5.28 10.67 -5.76
C TYR A 57 -4.92 12.14 -6.03
N GLN A 58 -4.81 12.96 -4.99
CA GLN A 58 -4.40 14.37 -5.13
C GLN A 58 -3.00 14.51 -5.71
N ALA A 59 -2.04 13.66 -5.30
CA ALA A 59 -0.69 13.68 -5.88
C ALA A 59 -0.72 13.42 -7.40
N PHE A 60 -1.50 12.45 -7.88
CA PHE A 60 -1.67 12.23 -9.32
C PHE A 60 -2.41 13.37 -10.01
N LYS A 61 -3.44 13.94 -9.37
CA LYS A 61 -4.21 15.07 -9.91
C LYS A 61 -3.34 16.29 -10.14
N GLU A 62 -2.48 16.60 -9.17
CA GLU A 62 -1.64 17.79 -9.21
C GLU A 62 -0.38 17.65 -10.07
N LEU A 63 0.24 16.47 -10.11
CA LEU A 63 1.46 16.24 -10.88
C LEU A 63 1.18 15.84 -12.34
N GLY A 64 0.00 15.30 -12.61
CA GLY A 64 -0.41 14.88 -13.95
C GLY A 64 0.21 13.55 -14.41
N PRO A 65 -0.13 13.12 -15.64
CA PRO A 65 0.18 11.78 -16.14
C PRO A 65 1.65 11.53 -16.51
N ASP A 66 2.44 12.60 -16.64
CA ASP A 66 3.87 12.53 -16.97
C ASP A 66 4.78 12.50 -15.73
N ALA A 67 4.19 12.57 -14.53
CA ALA A 67 4.91 12.55 -13.27
C ALA A 67 5.70 11.26 -13.07
N ARG A 68 6.93 11.37 -12.58
CA ARG A 68 7.69 10.19 -12.16
C ARG A 68 7.08 9.63 -10.87
N LYS A 69 7.08 8.30 -10.73
CA LYS A 69 6.57 7.64 -9.51
C LYS A 69 7.25 8.14 -8.23
N SER A 70 8.53 8.51 -8.28
CA SER A 70 9.26 9.11 -7.16
C SER A 70 8.70 10.46 -6.71
N GLU A 71 8.18 11.26 -7.65
CA GLU A 71 7.57 12.56 -7.35
C GLU A 71 6.20 12.36 -6.69
N VAL A 72 5.43 11.40 -7.19
CA VAL A 72 4.15 11.00 -6.59
C VAL A 72 4.35 10.46 -5.17
N LEU A 73 5.35 9.58 -4.94
CA LEU A 73 5.72 9.08 -3.61
C LEU A 73 6.03 10.22 -2.64
N LYS A 74 6.92 11.13 -3.06
CA LYS A 74 7.32 12.29 -2.26
C LYS A 74 6.12 13.17 -1.91
N LYS A 75 5.23 13.43 -2.87
CA LYS A 75 4.06 14.28 -2.68
C LYS A 75 2.99 13.64 -1.80
N ALA A 76 2.76 12.34 -1.96
CA ALA A 76 1.80 11.58 -1.15
C ALA A 76 2.33 11.25 0.26
N GLY A 77 3.60 11.55 0.56
CA GLY A 77 4.24 11.21 1.83
C GLY A 77 4.37 9.70 2.04
N ILE A 78 4.54 8.95 0.96
CA ILE A 78 4.71 7.48 0.96
C ILE A 78 6.18 7.18 0.69
N VAL A 79 6.77 6.30 1.49
CA VAL A 79 8.18 5.91 1.33
C VAL A 79 8.28 4.76 0.34
N GLN A 80 7.37 3.79 0.41
CA GLN A 80 7.47 2.56 -0.36
C GLN A 80 6.68 2.54 -1.66
N MET A 81 7.33 2.06 -2.72
CA MET A 81 6.70 1.88 -4.03
C MET A 81 5.52 0.90 -4.00
N GLY A 82 5.60 -0.17 -3.20
CA GLY A 82 4.53 -1.16 -3.08
C GLY A 82 3.21 -0.55 -2.61
N VAL A 83 3.29 0.31 -1.58
CA VAL A 83 2.12 1.04 -1.05
C VAL A 83 1.49 1.90 -2.15
N LEU A 84 2.29 2.68 -2.88
CA LEU A 84 1.77 3.51 -3.97
C LEU A 84 1.07 2.66 -5.05
N VAL A 85 1.65 1.52 -5.42
CA VAL A 85 1.08 0.63 -6.45
C VAL A 85 -0.27 0.07 -5.99
N ASP A 86 -0.36 -0.40 -4.74
CA ASP A 86 -1.57 -1.00 -4.19
C ASP A 86 -2.70 0.03 -4.01
N VAL A 87 -2.37 1.22 -3.51
CA VAL A 87 -3.33 2.33 -3.41
C VAL A 87 -3.80 2.75 -4.81
N ALA A 88 -2.89 2.90 -5.77
CA ALA A 88 -3.26 3.24 -7.15
C ALA A 88 -4.13 2.16 -7.79
N ASN A 89 -3.90 0.87 -7.50
CA ASN A 89 -4.75 -0.22 -7.98
C ASN A 89 -6.16 -0.15 -7.38
N ARG A 90 -6.31 0.20 -6.10
CA ARG A 90 -7.63 0.42 -5.49
C ARG A 90 -8.37 1.57 -6.15
N LEU A 91 -7.71 2.71 -6.32
CA LEU A 91 -8.30 3.86 -6.99
C LEU A 91 -8.70 3.58 -8.45
N VAL A 92 -7.97 2.71 -9.16
CA VAL A 92 -8.39 2.22 -10.49
C VAL A 92 -9.66 1.38 -10.40
N LYS A 93 -9.74 0.45 -9.43
CA LYS A 93 -10.95 -0.37 -9.22
C LYS A 93 -12.16 0.47 -8.83
N GLU A 94 -11.95 1.57 -8.10
CA GLU A 94 -12.98 2.56 -7.74
C GLU A 94 -13.36 3.49 -8.90
N GLY A 95 -12.71 3.41 -10.05
CA GLY A 95 -12.98 4.28 -11.20
C GLY A 95 -12.46 5.71 -11.06
N ARG A 96 -11.59 5.97 -10.07
CA ARG A 96 -11.00 7.30 -9.82
C ARG A 96 -9.69 7.52 -10.58
N LEU A 97 -8.98 6.45 -10.92
CA LEU A 97 -7.77 6.49 -11.74
C LEU A 97 -7.91 5.59 -12.97
N LYS A 98 -7.22 5.95 -14.05
CA LYS A 98 -7.01 5.10 -15.22
C LYS A 98 -5.51 4.86 -15.41
N LYS A 99 -5.11 3.62 -15.67
CA LYS A 99 -3.74 3.26 -16.07
C LYS A 99 -3.71 2.93 -17.56
N GLU A 100 -2.90 3.64 -18.33
CA GLU A 100 -2.83 3.45 -19.79
C GLU A 100 -1.41 3.79 -20.28
N ASN A 101 -0.81 2.89 -21.05
CA ASN A 101 0.54 3.05 -21.61
C ASN A 101 1.62 3.43 -20.57
N GLY A 102 1.53 2.85 -19.37
CA GLY A 102 2.46 3.13 -18.26
C GLY A 102 2.22 4.46 -17.54
N LYS A 103 1.24 5.26 -17.97
CA LYS A 103 0.82 6.52 -17.34
C LYS A 103 -0.41 6.32 -16.45
N VAL A 104 -0.63 7.27 -15.55
CA VAL A 104 -1.77 7.29 -14.63
C VAL A 104 -2.54 8.59 -14.83
N TYR A 105 -3.85 8.49 -15.08
CA TYR A 105 -4.74 9.62 -15.29
C TYR A 105 -5.78 9.66 -14.16
N THR A 106 -6.09 10.84 -13.64
CA THR A 106 -7.23 11.01 -12.75
C THR A 106 -8.52 11.11 -13.54
N LEU A 107 -9.56 10.49 -13.02
CA LEU A 107 -10.92 10.58 -13.51
C LEU A 107 -11.70 11.44 -12.49
N ASP A 108 -12.54 12.33 -13.01
CA ASP A 108 -13.45 13.17 -12.22
C ASP A 108 -14.80 12.46 -12.03
#